data_AF-A0A2I0PQW6-F1
#
_entry.id   AF-A0A2I0PQW6-F1
#
_cell.length_a   1.000
_cell.length_b   1.000
_cell.length_c   1.000
_cell.angle_alpha   90.00
_cell.angle_beta   90.00
_cell.angle_gamma   90.00
#
_symmetry.space_group_name_H-M   'P 1'
#
loop_
_entity.id
_entity.type
_entity.pdbx_description
1 polymer ?
#
loop_
_entity_poly.entity_id
_entity_poly.type
_entity_poly.pdbx_seq_one_letter_code
_entity_poly.pdbx_strand_id
1 'polypeptide(L)'
;MEECNCNNKLNSVQCGKSEFKNDNINNSLNYKSLNKFRDSKGILNSSTYESPYNIYICGVGGQGIIKTSMIIGEAAISGENGVVMSEIHGMAQRGGVVSTELKIGNSKSSIIEEGKADLLLAFEPLEAVRAAPKANKNTAIIFNTSSIMPFNISASENPYPELSDIIENLESKSNHVFAIDAEKIAKNAGHILSLNMVMLGAATAVHGFPLKKELILESMRNNLPEKSIPINMKAFEDGFEFVKSNIGGIN
;
A
#
# COMPACT_ATOMS: atom_id res chain seq x y z
N MET A 1 -7.33 -64.45 12.12
CA MET A 1 -8.58 -63.82 11.66
C MET A 1 -8.28 -62.37 11.33
N GLU A 2 -8.37 -61.88 10.10
CA GLU A 2 -8.37 -62.55 8.79
C GLU A 2 -8.12 -61.43 7.75
N GLU A 3 -7.25 -61.66 6.77
CA GLU A 3 -7.10 -60.72 5.65
C GLU A 3 -8.28 -60.90 4.68
N CYS A 4 -9.03 -59.84 4.39
CA CYS A 4 -10.01 -59.87 3.30
C CYS A 4 -9.41 -59.22 2.05
N ASN A 5 -8.62 -60.03 1.33
CA ASN A 5 -8.25 -59.75 -0.06
C ASN A 5 -9.51 -59.73 -0.93
N CYS A 6 -9.70 -58.69 -1.74
CA CYS A 6 -10.64 -58.73 -2.86
C CYS A 6 -9.89 -58.40 -4.15
N ASN A 7 -9.66 -59.40 -4.97
CA ASN A 7 -8.84 -59.33 -6.17
C ASN A 7 -9.51 -60.14 -7.29
N ASN A 8 -9.24 -59.77 -8.56
CA ASN A 8 -9.84 -60.30 -9.81
C ASN A 8 -11.25 -59.77 -10.19
N LYS A 9 -11.60 -59.53 -11.47
CA LYS A 9 -10.83 -59.60 -12.75
C LYS A 9 -11.62 -58.95 -13.91
N LEU A 10 -10.88 -58.41 -14.91
CA LEU A 10 -11.23 -58.27 -16.36
C LEU A 10 -12.47 -57.38 -16.66
N ASN A 11 -12.52 -56.48 -17.66
CA ASN A 11 -11.76 -56.26 -18.91
C ASN A 11 -11.86 -54.74 -19.29
N SER A 12 -11.22 -54.16 -20.30
CA SER A 12 -10.32 -54.66 -21.38
C SER A 12 -9.40 -53.55 -21.94
N VAL A 13 -8.44 -53.99 -22.76
CA VAL A 13 -7.46 -53.29 -23.62
C VAL A 13 -8.20 -52.49 -24.75
N GLN A 14 -7.75 -51.37 -25.36
CA GLN A 14 -6.46 -51.17 -26.08
C GLN A 14 -6.09 -49.70 -26.38
N CYS A 15 -4.80 -49.46 -26.63
CA CYS A 15 -4.17 -48.20 -27.05
C CYS A 15 -4.25 -47.97 -28.57
N GLY A 16 -4.34 -46.71 -29.00
CA GLY A 16 -4.19 -46.26 -30.41
C GLY A 16 -3.18 -45.12 -30.53
N LYS A 17 -2.22 -45.24 -31.46
CA LYS A 17 -1.17 -44.24 -31.74
C LYS A 17 -1.57 -43.31 -32.88
N SER A 18 -1.14 -42.05 -32.82
CA SER A 18 -0.69 -41.30 -34.00
C SER A 18 0.30 -40.20 -33.60
N GLU A 19 1.42 -40.13 -34.31
CA GLU A 19 2.39 -39.03 -34.23
C GLU A 19 2.07 -38.01 -35.33
N PHE A 20 2.14 -36.71 -35.04
CA PHE A 20 2.45 -35.68 -36.04
C PHE A 20 3.26 -34.54 -35.40
N LYS A 21 4.16 -33.94 -36.17
CA LYS A 21 5.25 -33.06 -35.71
C LYS A 21 4.86 -31.57 -35.67
N ASN A 22 5.62 -30.82 -34.85
CA ASN A 22 5.99 -29.40 -34.95
C ASN A 22 4.94 -28.36 -35.39
N ASP A 23 4.82 -27.26 -34.63
CA ASP A 23 5.56 -26.04 -35.00
C ASP A 23 5.61 -24.99 -33.87
N ASN A 24 6.55 -24.04 -34.01
CA ASN A 24 6.82 -22.97 -33.05
C ASN A 24 5.67 -21.96 -32.93
N ILE A 25 5.36 -21.51 -31.71
CA ILE A 25 4.61 -20.26 -31.51
C ILE A 25 5.38 -19.34 -30.56
N ASN A 26 5.91 -18.26 -31.12
CA ASN A 26 6.53 -17.16 -30.38
C ASN A 26 5.49 -16.47 -29.50
N ASN A 27 5.74 -16.37 -28.19
CA ASN A 27 4.86 -15.58 -27.31
C ASN A 27 5.28 -14.10 -27.33
N SER A 28 4.95 -13.39 -28.41
CA SER A 28 5.13 -11.94 -28.54
C SER A 28 3.77 -11.25 -28.61
N LEU A 29 3.26 -10.73 -27.49
CA LEU A 29 2.04 -9.91 -27.45
C LEU A 29 2.36 -8.44 -27.10
N ASN A 30 2.87 -7.82 -28.15
CA ASN A 30 2.94 -6.39 -28.47
C ASN A 30 1.96 -5.45 -27.70
N TYR A 31 2.49 -4.67 -26.75
CA TYR A 31 1.77 -3.62 -26.00
C TYR A 31 1.50 -2.33 -26.84
N LYS A 32 1.03 -2.46 -28.08
CA LYS A 32 0.80 -1.32 -29.01
C LYS A 32 -0.49 -1.42 -29.85
N SER A 33 -1.63 -1.63 -29.21
CA SER A 33 -2.93 -1.23 -29.77
C SER A 33 -4.05 -1.34 -28.74
N LEU A 34 -4.50 -0.20 -28.18
CA LEU A 34 -5.88 0.06 -27.69
C LEU A 34 -5.90 1.45 -27.01
N ASN A 35 -6.27 2.46 -27.80
CA ASN A 35 -6.93 3.73 -27.41
C ASN A 35 -6.89 4.75 -28.56
N LYS A 36 -7.37 4.31 -29.74
CA LYS A 36 -8.06 5.20 -30.68
C LYS A 36 -9.54 4.89 -30.52
N PHE A 37 -10.35 5.87 -30.11
CA PHE A 37 -11.69 6.19 -30.62
C PHE A 37 -12.33 7.25 -29.69
N ARG A 38 -12.53 8.46 -30.21
CA ARG A 38 -13.43 9.48 -29.64
C ARG A 38 -14.69 9.45 -30.50
N ASP A 39 -15.80 8.98 -29.95
CA ASP A 39 -17.06 8.94 -30.68
C ASP A 39 -17.87 10.23 -30.52
N SER A 40 -18.56 10.61 -31.60
CA SER A 40 -19.13 11.93 -31.84
C SER A 40 -20.47 12.22 -31.13
N LYS A 41 -20.76 11.55 -30.01
CA LYS A 41 -22.07 11.63 -29.32
C LYS A 41 -22.05 12.02 -27.83
N GLY A 42 -20.89 12.34 -27.24
CA GLY A 42 -20.84 13.04 -25.95
C GLY A 42 -21.47 12.34 -24.74
N ILE A 43 -21.58 11.00 -24.78
CA ILE A 43 -21.98 10.18 -23.63
C ILE A 43 -20.76 9.37 -23.21
N LEU A 44 -20.25 9.63 -22.00
CA LEU A 44 -19.20 8.82 -21.39
C LEU A 44 -19.81 7.49 -20.95
N ASN A 45 -19.58 6.44 -21.75
CA ASN A 45 -19.88 5.07 -21.33
C ASN A 45 -18.95 4.67 -20.17
N SER A 46 -19.50 3.97 -19.18
CA SER A 46 -18.80 3.48 -18.00
C SER A 46 -17.93 2.24 -18.30
N SER A 47 -16.83 2.46 -19.03
CA SER A 47 -15.74 1.50 -19.26
C SER A 47 -14.45 2.31 -19.48
N THR A 48 -13.26 1.94 -19.00
CA THR A 48 -12.66 0.61 -18.77
C THR A 48 -11.74 0.65 -17.54
N TYR A 49 -11.38 -0.50 -16.95
CA TYR A 49 -10.46 -0.54 -15.81
C TYR A 49 -9.00 -0.29 -16.24
N GLU A 50 -8.48 0.90 -15.91
CA GLU A 50 -7.12 0.99 -15.40
C GLU A 50 -7.12 0.40 -13.98
N SER A 51 -6.09 -0.37 -13.60
CA SER A 51 -6.09 -1.07 -12.31
C SER A 51 -6.12 -0.05 -11.17
N PRO A 52 -6.99 -0.21 -10.14
CA PRO A 52 -7.02 0.74 -9.04
C PRO A 52 -5.70 0.71 -8.27
N TYR A 53 -5.22 1.88 -7.85
CA TYR A 53 -4.03 2.04 -7.03
C TYR A 53 -4.36 1.72 -5.57
N ASN A 54 -3.64 0.76 -4.99
CA ASN A 54 -3.92 0.14 -3.71
C ASN A 54 -3.01 0.71 -2.62
N ILE A 55 -3.61 1.38 -1.63
CA ILE A 55 -2.90 1.99 -0.50
C ILE A 55 -3.28 1.25 0.78
N TYR A 56 -2.30 0.61 1.41
CA TYR A 56 -2.43 0.05 2.75
C TYR A 56 -1.76 0.99 3.75
N ILE A 57 -2.52 1.53 4.71
CA ILE A 57 -1.99 2.38 5.79
C ILE A 57 -2.14 1.65 7.11
N CYS A 58 -1.12 1.61 7.95
CA CYS A 58 -1.16 0.96 9.27
C CYS A 58 -0.35 1.70 10.34
N GLY A 59 -0.64 1.39 11.59
CA GLY A 59 0.10 1.87 12.75
C GLY A 59 -0.69 1.70 14.04
N VAL A 60 -0.34 2.50 15.04
CA VAL A 60 -0.93 2.47 16.38
C VAL A 60 -1.92 3.64 16.55
N GLY A 61 -3.00 3.38 17.29
CA GLY A 61 -4.03 4.37 17.61
C GLY A 61 -3.45 5.64 18.24
N GLY A 62 -3.75 6.78 17.62
CA GLY A 62 -3.24 8.11 17.99
C GLY A 62 -2.27 8.73 16.97
N GLN A 63 -1.69 7.93 16.07
CA GLN A 63 -0.70 8.42 15.09
C GLN A 63 -1.29 9.13 13.86
N GLY A 64 -2.62 9.20 13.72
CA GLY A 64 -3.28 9.95 12.64
C GLY A 64 -3.60 9.16 11.36
N ILE A 65 -3.61 7.82 11.41
CA ILE A 65 -3.93 6.92 10.29
C ILE A 65 -5.23 7.32 9.57
N ILE A 66 -6.34 7.41 10.31
CA ILE A 66 -7.67 7.75 9.77
C ILE A 66 -7.71 9.16 9.16
N LYS A 67 -7.04 10.15 9.77
CA LYS A 67 -6.95 11.49 9.18
C LYS A 67 -6.15 11.49 7.87
N THR A 68 -5.18 10.60 7.74
CA THR A 68 -4.39 10.42 6.51
C THR A 68 -5.24 9.79 5.40
N SER A 69 -5.97 8.71 5.71
CA SER A 69 -6.86 8.07 4.74
C SER A 69 -8.00 8.99 4.29
N MET A 70 -8.60 9.76 5.21
CA MET A 70 -9.60 10.79 4.89
C MET A 70 -9.06 11.83 3.90
N ILE A 71 -7.86 12.37 4.14
CA ILE A 71 -7.27 13.41 3.29
C ILE A 71 -7.01 12.87 1.88
N ILE A 72 -6.48 11.65 1.76
CA ILE A 72 -6.29 10.96 0.49
C ILE A 72 -7.64 10.71 -0.22
N GLY A 73 -8.65 10.25 0.52
CA GLY A 73 -9.99 9.98 -0.02
C GLY A 73 -10.70 11.22 -0.55
N GLU A 74 -10.66 12.33 0.19
CA GLU A 74 -11.22 13.61 -0.27
C GLU A 74 -10.44 14.16 -1.47
N ALA A 75 -9.11 14.09 -1.47
CA ALA A 75 -8.28 14.48 -2.61
C ALA A 75 -8.56 13.64 -3.87
N ALA A 76 -8.89 12.35 -3.71
CA ALA A 76 -9.33 11.49 -4.81
C ALA A 76 -10.67 11.98 -5.40
N ILE A 77 -11.65 12.25 -4.55
CA ILE A 77 -12.97 12.77 -4.95
C ILE A 77 -12.85 14.13 -5.65
N SER A 78 -12.09 15.07 -5.09
CA SER A 78 -11.83 16.38 -5.71
C SER A 78 -11.07 16.28 -7.04
N GLY A 79 -10.30 15.21 -7.24
CA GLY A 79 -9.66 14.89 -8.51
C GLY A 79 -10.54 14.12 -9.50
N GLU A 80 -11.84 13.97 -9.23
CA GLU A 80 -12.80 13.16 -10.01
C GLU A 80 -12.46 11.66 -10.10
N ASN A 81 -11.62 11.15 -9.18
CA ASN A 81 -11.25 9.74 -9.11
C ASN A 81 -12.27 8.95 -8.28
N GLY A 82 -12.59 7.74 -8.72
CA GLY A 82 -13.26 6.77 -7.86
C GLY A 82 -12.40 6.47 -6.63
N VAL A 83 -13.02 6.27 -5.47
CA VAL A 83 -12.32 5.80 -4.27
C VAL A 83 -13.23 4.88 -3.46
N VAL A 84 -12.67 3.77 -2.98
CA VAL A 84 -13.31 2.88 -2.00
C VAL A 84 -12.32 2.66 -0.87
N MET A 85 -12.74 2.88 0.37
CA MET A 85 -11.91 2.68 1.56
C MET A 85 -12.64 1.93 2.67
N SER A 86 -11.88 1.19 3.47
CA SER A 86 -12.34 0.62 4.75
C SER A 86 -11.29 0.80 5.82
N GLU A 87 -11.75 1.09 7.04
CA GLU A 87 -10.92 1.16 8.22
C GLU A 87 -11.17 -0.03 9.14
N ILE A 88 -10.11 -0.54 9.76
CA ILE A 88 -10.14 -1.54 10.82
C ILE A 88 -9.50 -0.89 12.04
N HIS A 89 -10.34 -0.55 13.01
CA HIS A 89 -9.89 -0.14 14.34
C HIS A 89 -9.91 -1.35 15.29
N GLY A 90 -8.80 -1.64 15.95
CA GLY A 90 -8.84 -2.56 17.10
C GLY A 90 -9.78 -2.04 18.19
N MET A 91 -10.37 -2.92 19.01
CA MET A 91 -11.27 -2.53 20.10
C MET A 91 -10.60 -1.68 21.20
N ALA A 92 -9.27 -1.52 21.15
CA ALA A 92 -8.50 -0.70 22.08
C ALA A 92 -8.24 0.71 21.50
N GLN A 93 -9.00 1.69 21.98
CA GLN A 93 -8.94 3.11 21.56
C GLN A 93 -7.60 3.81 21.91
N ARG A 94 -6.69 3.15 22.63
CA ARG A 94 -5.31 3.58 22.92
C ARG A 94 -4.37 2.39 22.79
N GLY A 95 -3.27 2.55 22.06
CA GLY A 95 -2.26 1.48 21.88
C GLY A 95 -2.69 0.31 20.99
N GLY A 96 -3.95 0.25 20.55
CA GLY A 96 -4.41 -0.75 19.60
C GLY A 96 -3.92 -0.48 18.18
N VAL A 97 -3.82 -1.55 17.41
CA VAL A 97 -3.55 -1.51 15.97
C VAL A 97 -4.70 -0.84 15.22
N VAL A 98 -4.34 0.01 14.25
CA VAL A 98 -5.27 0.66 13.32
C VAL A 98 -4.73 0.46 11.91
N SER A 99 -5.58 0.02 10.98
CA SER A 99 -5.24 -0.04 9.56
C SER A 99 -6.39 0.45 8.68
N THR A 100 -6.05 0.97 7.51
CA THR A 100 -7.01 1.40 6.48
C THR A 100 -6.57 0.92 5.12
N GLU A 101 -7.47 0.32 4.37
CA GLU A 101 -7.25 -0.11 2.99
C GLU A 101 -8.01 0.83 2.07
N LEU A 102 -7.32 1.47 1.12
CA LEU A 102 -7.90 2.38 0.13
C LEU A 102 -7.58 1.89 -1.28
N LYS A 103 -8.54 2.01 -2.18
CA LYS A 103 -8.35 1.81 -3.62
C LYS A 103 -8.81 3.05 -4.37
N ILE A 104 -7.91 3.67 -5.12
CA ILE A 104 -8.16 4.85 -5.96
C ILE A 104 -8.28 4.41 -7.42
N GLY A 105 -9.27 4.92 -8.14
CA GLY A 105 -9.67 4.45 -9.45
C GLY A 105 -10.91 3.56 -9.40
N ASN A 106 -11.05 2.66 -10.37
CA ASN A 106 -12.25 1.84 -10.50
C ASN A 106 -12.17 0.60 -9.57
N SER A 107 -12.94 0.60 -8.49
CA SER A 107 -13.09 -0.56 -7.59
C SER A 107 -14.49 -0.62 -6.98
N LYS A 108 -14.89 -1.82 -6.53
CA LYS A 108 -16.12 -2.09 -5.75
C LYS A 108 -15.84 -2.59 -4.34
N SER A 109 -14.58 -2.82 -3.98
CA SER A 109 -14.13 -3.32 -2.69
C SER A 109 -12.84 -2.61 -2.29
N SER A 110 -12.69 -2.33 -0.99
CA SER A 110 -11.44 -1.81 -0.41
C SER A 110 -10.38 -2.89 -0.22
N ILE A 111 -10.76 -4.17 -0.15
CA ILE A 111 -9.87 -5.28 0.23
C ILE A 111 -8.72 -5.42 -0.76
N ILE A 112 -7.49 -5.22 -0.27
CA ILE A 112 -6.21 -5.41 -0.96
C ILE A 112 -5.76 -6.86 -0.73
N GLU A 113 -5.54 -7.63 -1.78
CA GLU A 113 -5.02 -9.00 -1.66
C GLU A 113 -3.52 -9.02 -1.29
N GLU A 114 -2.99 -10.20 -0.95
CA GLU A 114 -1.55 -10.38 -0.75
C GLU A 114 -0.76 -10.04 -2.02
N GLY A 115 0.37 -9.36 -1.85
CA GLY A 115 1.19 -8.85 -2.96
C GLY A 115 0.50 -7.82 -3.88
N LYS A 116 -0.60 -7.17 -3.48
CA LYS A 116 -1.34 -6.19 -4.30
C LYS A 116 -1.27 -4.74 -3.82
N ALA A 117 -0.60 -4.41 -2.73
CA ALA A 117 -0.38 -3.01 -2.37
C ALA A 117 0.56 -2.34 -3.38
N ASP A 118 0.21 -1.16 -3.86
CA ASP A 118 1.11 -0.29 -4.64
C ASP A 118 1.88 0.63 -3.68
N LEU A 119 1.23 1.05 -2.59
CA LEU A 119 1.81 1.77 -1.46
C LEU A 119 1.45 1.10 -0.13
N LEU A 120 2.47 0.86 0.71
CA LEU A 120 2.35 0.47 2.11
C LEU A 120 2.92 1.62 2.95
N LEU A 121 2.07 2.27 3.76
CA LEU A 121 2.41 3.42 4.59
C LEU A 121 2.24 3.08 6.08
N ALA A 122 3.34 2.74 6.74
CA ALA A 122 3.34 2.27 8.12
C ALA A 122 3.86 3.32 9.11
N PHE A 123 3.10 3.62 10.15
CA PHE A 123 3.46 4.64 11.14
C PHE A 123 4.23 4.06 12.33
N GLU A 124 4.42 2.74 12.35
CA GLU A 124 5.12 1.97 13.38
C GLU A 124 5.87 0.80 12.71
N PRO A 125 7.14 0.51 13.05
CA PRO A 125 7.97 -0.47 12.33
C PRO A 125 7.45 -1.93 12.35
N LEU A 126 6.92 -2.43 13.47
CA LEU A 126 6.35 -3.78 13.53
C LEU A 126 5.06 -3.89 12.73
N GLU A 127 4.27 -2.81 12.67
CA GLU A 127 3.10 -2.75 11.79
C GLU A 127 3.46 -2.74 10.30
N ALA A 128 4.65 -2.25 9.93
CA ALA A 128 5.19 -2.42 8.58
C ALA A 128 5.48 -3.90 8.27
N VAL A 129 6.18 -4.61 9.17
CA VAL A 129 6.47 -6.05 9.03
C VAL A 129 5.19 -6.88 8.99
N ARG A 130 4.21 -6.56 9.84
CA ARG A 130 2.91 -7.25 9.89
C ARG A 130 2.08 -7.03 8.62
N ALA A 131 2.23 -5.87 7.97
CA ALA A 131 1.60 -5.54 6.68
C ALA A 131 2.37 -6.06 5.46
N ALA A 132 3.64 -6.47 5.62
CA ALA A 132 4.52 -6.87 4.52
C ALA A 132 3.98 -7.96 3.56
N PRO A 133 3.09 -8.92 3.96
CA PRO A 133 2.44 -9.83 3.01
C PRO A 133 1.56 -9.15 1.95
N LYS A 134 1.12 -7.90 2.17
CA LYS A 134 0.40 -7.10 1.17
C LYS A 134 1.33 -6.56 0.07
N ALA A 135 2.64 -6.53 0.31
CA ALA A 135 3.65 -5.96 -0.60
C ALA A 135 4.21 -6.98 -1.60
N ASN A 136 4.67 -6.47 -2.74
CA ASN A 136 5.44 -7.16 -3.76
C ASN A 136 6.72 -6.35 -4.09
N LYS A 137 7.52 -6.82 -5.06
CA LYS A 137 8.81 -6.22 -5.40
C LYS A 137 8.76 -4.76 -5.88
N ASN A 138 7.60 -4.29 -6.33
CA ASN A 138 7.36 -2.94 -6.84
C ASN A 138 6.58 -2.05 -5.86
N THR A 139 6.11 -2.57 -4.73
CA THR A 139 5.34 -1.80 -3.73
C THR A 139 6.22 -0.75 -3.08
N ALA A 140 5.84 0.53 -3.11
CA ALA A 140 6.51 1.53 -2.28
C ALA A 140 6.18 1.28 -0.80
N ILE A 141 7.17 0.92 0.02
CA ILE A 141 7.04 0.75 1.47
C ILE A 141 7.66 1.97 2.13
N ILE A 142 6.85 2.79 2.80
CA ILE A 142 7.34 3.90 3.63
C ILE A 142 6.97 3.59 5.06
N PHE A 143 7.94 3.62 5.98
CA PHE A 143 7.67 3.40 7.39
C PHE A 143 8.40 4.36 8.33
N ASN A 144 7.69 4.80 9.36
CA ASN A 144 8.26 5.60 10.45
C ASN A 144 9.18 4.73 11.32
N THR A 145 10.39 5.18 11.62
CA THR A 145 11.39 4.41 12.38
C THR A 145 11.18 4.43 13.90
N SER A 146 10.29 5.26 14.43
CA SER A 146 10.01 5.31 15.87
C SER A 146 9.12 4.16 16.31
N SER A 147 9.63 3.32 17.21
CA SER A 147 8.95 2.16 17.78
C SER A 147 7.99 2.52 18.91
N ILE A 148 6.86 1.82 19.00
CA ILE A 148 5.94 1.90 20.13
C ILE A 148 5.81 0.51 20.74
N MET A 149 6.37 0.33 21.94
CA MET A 149 6.30 -0.94 22.65
C MET A 149 4.83 -1.32 22.98
N PRO A 150 4.34 -2.50 22.59
CA PRO A 150 2.99 -2.94 22.94
C PRO A 150 2.81 -3.08 24.46
N PHE A 151 1.79 -2.44 25.02
CA PHE A 151 1.53 -2.39 26.47
C PHE A 151 1.33 -3.77 27.14
N ASN A 152 1.05 -4.81 26.35
CA ASN A 152 0.80 -6.18 26.81
C ASN A 152 2.05 -7.07 26.83
N ILE A 153 3.24 -6.52 26.58
CA ILE A 153 4.49 -7.27 26.44
C ILE A 153 5.58 -6.65 27.32
N SER A 154 6.26 -7.47 28.14
CA SER A 154 7.47 -7.02 28.83
C SER A 154 8.65 -6.96 27.85
N ALA A 155 9.31 -5.81 27.79
CA ALA A 155 10.53 -5.61 26.99
C ALA A 155 11.70 -6.52 27.41
N SER A 156 11.64 -7.12 28.61
CA SER A 156 12.62 -8.11 29.08
C SER A 156 12.38 -9.52 28.53
N GLU A 157 11.17 -9.84 28.08
CA GLU A 157 10.78 -11.19 27.66
C GLU A 157 10.65 -11.30 26.14
N ASN A 158 10.20 -10.23 25.48
CA ASN A 158 10.24 -10.10 24.03
C ASN A 158 10.80 -8.70 23.71
N PRO A 159 12.10 -8.58 23.42
CA PRO A 159 12.68 -7.30 23.01
C PRO A 159 12.06 -6.87 21.67
N TYR A 160 11.95 -5.55 21.48
CA TYR A 160 11.60 -4.99 20.18
C TYR A 160 12.75 -5.30 19.20
N PRO A 161 12.49 -5.81 17.97
CA PRO A 161 13.55 -6.16 17.03
C PRO A 161 14.41 -4.96 16.63
N GLU A 162 15.67 -5.20 16.31
CA GLU A 162 16.56 -4.14 15.84
C GLU A 162 16.05 -3.55 14.52
N LEU A 163 16.23 -2.24 14.33
CA LEU A 163 15.75 -1.54 13.14
C LEU A 163 16.40 -2.07 11.85
N SER A 164 17.63 -2.59 11.93
CA SER A 164 18.31 -3.29 10.83
C SER A 164 17.52 -4.49 10.33
N ASP A 165 17.03 -5.32 11.25
CA ASP A 165 16.37 -6.59 10.95
C ASP A 165 15.00 -6.34 10.33
N ILE A 166 14.34 -5.25 10.76
CA ILE A 166 13.09 -4.76 10.18
C ILE A 166 13.32 -4.24 8.75
N ILE A 167 14.39 -3.47 8.52
CA ILE A 167 14.74 -2.98 7.17
C ILE A 167 15.04 -4.17 6.24
N GLU A 168 15.91 -5.10 6.65
CA GLU A 168 16.25 -6.30 5.85
C GLU A 168 14.98 -7.13 5.53
N ASN A 169 14.07 -7.29 6.51
CA ASN A 169 12.80 -7.98 6.28
C ASN A 169 11.96 -7.30 5.19
N LEU A 170 11.83 -5.97 5.23
CA LEU A 170 11.03 -5.21 4.26
C LEU A 170 11.69 -5.17 2.87
N GLU A 171 13.01 -5.03 2.79
CA GLU A 171 13.80 -5.08 1.54
C GLU A 171 13.75 -6.48 0.90
N SER A 172 13.63 -7.54 1.72
CA SER A 172 13.34 -8.89 1.20
C SER A 172 12.02 -8.94 0.40
N LYS A 173 11.05 -8.07 0.70
CA LYS A 173 9.74 -7.99 0.03
C LYS A 173 9.69 -6.99 -1.12
N SER A 174 10.23 -5.79 -0.95
CA SER A 174 10.19 -4.71 -1.94
C SER A 174 11.57 -4.15 -2.28
N ASN A 175 11.73 -3.68 -3.52
CA ASN A 175 12.90 -2.92 -3.97
C ASN A 175 12.82 -1.42 -3.61
N HIS A 176 11.72 -0.98 -2.99
CA HIS A 176 11.40 0.43 -2.72
C HIS A 176 11.00 0.62 -1.25
N VAL A 177 11.99 0.63 -0.36
CA VAL A 177 11.80 0.78 1.10
C VAL A 177 12.37 2.12 1.56
N PHE A 178 11.57 2.89 2.29
CA PHE A 178 11.93 4.20 2.83
C PHE A 178 11.69 4.22 4.34
N ALA A 179 12.79 4.07 5.10
CA ALA A 179 12.80 4.24 6.55
C ALA A 179 12.93 5.74 6.89
N ILE A 180 11.91 6.34 7.51
CA ILE A 180 11.86 7.78 7.80
C ILE A 180 11.71 8.06 9.31
N ASP A 181 12.54 8.93 9.87
CA ASP A 181 12.37 9.44 11.24
C ASP A 181 11.31 10.55 11.25
N ALA A 182 10.05 10.14 11.08
CA ALA A 182 8.92 11.05 10.91
C ALA A 182 8.62 11.82 12.21
N GLU A 183 8.93 11.25 13.38
CA GLU A 183 8.85 11.98 14.65
C GLU A 183 9.80 13.17 14.71
N LYS A 184 11.08 12.99 14.34
CA LYS A 184 12.06 14.08 14.32
C LYS A 184 11.70 15.14 13.29
N ILE A 185 11.24 14.73 12.11
CA ILE A 185 10.79 15.68 11.08
C ILE A 185 9.57 16.47 11.59
N ALA A 186 8.57 15.83 12.19
CA ALA A 186 7.40 16.51 12.75
C ALA A 186 7.76 17.48 13.90
N LYS A 187 8.69 17.08 14.78
CA LYS A 187 9.26 17.96 15.83
C LYS A 187 9.95 19.18 15.21
N ASN A 188 10.73 18.99 14.15
CA ASN A 188 11.41 20.06 13.39
C ASN A 188 10.46 20.92 12.52
N ALA A 189 9.30 20.41 12.15
CA ALA A 189 8.22 21.18 11.51
C ALA A 189 7.48 22.06 12.53
N GLY A 190 7.53 21.70 13.82
CA GLY A 190 7.08 22.50 14.96
C GLY A 190 6.14 21.77 15.91
N HIS A 191 5.63 20.57 15.57
CA HIS A 191 4.77 19.80 16.47
C HIS A 191 4.68 18.32 16.10
N ILE A 192 4.84 17.43 17.09
CA ILE A 192 4.82 15.97 16.91
C ILE A 192 3.52 15.44 16.27
N LEU A 193 2.37 16.07 16.55
CA LEU A 193 1.09 15.69 15.92
C LEU A 193 1.03 15.92 14.40
N SER A 194 2.03 16.55 13.79
CA SER A 194 2.16 16.66 12.33
C SER A 194 2.87 15.46 11.66
N LEU A 195 3.25 14.44 12.43
CA LEU A 195 3.87 13.20 11.93
C LEU A 195 3.07 12.56 10.79
N ASN A 196 1.74 12.58 10.87
CA ASN A 196 0.91 12.04 9.81
C ASN A 196 1.02 12.81 8.49
N MET A 197 1.30 14.10 8.55
CA MET A 197 1.54 14.92 7.37
C MET A 197 2.94 14.68 6.80
N VAL A 198 3.95 14.40 7.64
CA VAL A 198 5.26 13.90 7.17
C VAL A 198 5.09 12.62 6.35
N MET A 199 4.38 11.63 6.92
CA MET A 199 4.12 10.35 6.26
C MET A 199 3.30 10.52 4.97
N LEU A 200 2.31 11.42 4.95
CA LEU A 200 1.52 11.74 3.77
C LEU A 200 2.34 12.46 2.68
N GLY A 201 3.25 13.35 3.06
CA GLY A 201 4.20 14.00 2.16
C GLY A 201 5.11 12.99 1.49
N ALA A 202 5.73 12.12 2.29
CA ALA A 202 6.55 11.01 1.82
C ALA A 202 5.78 10.10 0.85
N ALA A 203 4.54 9.73 1.19
CA ALA A 203 3.65 8.95 0.31
C ALA A 203 3.35 9.64 -1.02
N THR A 204 3.16 10.97 -1.01
CA THR A 204 2.85 11.74 -2.22
C THR A 204 4.05 11.89 -3.17
N ALA A 205 5.28 11.65 -2.68
CA ALA A 205 6.50 11.73 -3.46
C ALA A 205 6.89 10.42 -4.16
N VAL A 206 6.22 9.29 -3.92
CA VAL A 206 6.57 8.02 -4.55
C VAL A 206 6.23 8.03 -6.04
N HIS A 207 7.06 7.36 -6.85
CA HIS A 207 6.79 7.20 -8.27
C HIS A 207 5.46 6.43 -8.47
N GLY A 208 4.55 7.00 -9.26
CA GLY A 208 3.26 6.39 -9.57
C GLY A 208 2.12 6.74 -8.60
N PHE A 209 2.34 7.59 -7.60
CA PHE A 209 1.25 8.04 -6.72
C PHE A 209 0.09 8.65 -7.54
N PRO A 210 -1.18 8.23 -7.33
CA PRO A 210 -2.26 8.44 -8.30
C PRO A 210 -2.90 9.84 -8.23
N LEU A 211 -2.55 10.65 -7.24
CA LEU A 211 -3.15 11.97 -7.00
C LEU A 211 -2.13 13.09 -7.16
N LYS A 212 -2.58 14.22 -7.70
CA LYS A 212 -1.77 15.44 -7.77
C LYS A 212 -1.50 15.98 -6.37
N LYS A 213 -0.27 16.43 -6.12
CA LYS A 213 0.15 17.06 -4.84
C LYS A 213 -0.78 18.21 -4.45
N GLU A 214 -1.24 18.99 -5.41
CA GLU A 214 -2.13 20.13 -5.21
C GLU A 214 -3.47 19.72 -4.56
N LEU A 215 -4.05 18.59 -4.98
CA LEU A 215 -5.32 18.06 -4.43
C LEU A 215 -5.14 17.57 -2.99
N ILE A 216 -3.99 16.96 -2.67
CA ILE A 216 -3.66 16.56 -1.30
C ILE A 216 -3.51 17.80 -0.41
N LEU A 217 -2.79 18.82 -0.88
CA LEU A 217 -2.62 20.09 -0.15
C LEU A 217 -3.96 20.83 0.00
N GLU A 218 -4.87 20.79 -0.97
CA GLU A 218 -6.22 21.34 -0.85
C GLU A 218 -7.03 20.62 0.23
N SER A 219 -7.12 19.29 0.14
CA SER A 219 -7.78 18.44 1.14
C SER A 219 -7.21 18.63 2.55
N MET A 220 -5.90 18.82 2.70
CA MET A 220 -5.27 19.19 3.98
C MET A 220 -5.82 20.50 4.55
N ARG A 221 -6.09 21.53 3.73
CA ARG A 221 -6.65 22.80 4.21
C ARG A 221 -8.10 22.64 4.68
N ASN A 222 -8.87 21.77 4.02
CA ASN A 222 -10.25 21.47 4.39
C ASN A 222 -10.34 20.62 5.68
N ASN A 223 -9.36 19.74 5.90
CA ASN A 223 -9.40 18.71 6.95
C ASN A 223 -8.68 19.07 8.26
N LEU A 224 -7.89 20.14 8.28
CA LEU A 224 -7.03 20.50 9.42
C LEU A 224 -7.48 21.84 10.03
N PRO A 225 -7.40 22.01 11.37
CA PRO A 225 -7.66 23.30 11.99
C PRO A 225 -6.76 24.40 11.42
N GLU A 226 -7.33 25.54 11.04
CA GLU A 226 -6.64 26.66 10.38
C GLU A 226 -5.29 27.03 11.04
N LYS A 227 -5.31 27.20 12.36
CA LYS A 227 -4.12 27.49 13.20
C LYS A 227 -2.96 26.48 13.07
N SER A 228 -3.24 25.27 12.58
CA SER A 228 -2.27 24.18 12.44
C SER A 228 -1.80 23.98 11.00
N ILE A 229 -2.43 24.63 10.01
CA ILE A 229 -2.09 24.48 8.59
C ILE A 229 -0.61 24.79 8.33
N PRO A 230 0.01 25.88 8.83
CA PRO A 230 1.42 26.19 8.52
C PRO A 230 2.40 25.09 8.95
N ILE A 231 2.24 24.54 10.15
CA ILE A 231 3.08 23.46 10.68
C ILE A 231 2.87 22.17 9.87
N ASN A 232 1.62 21.83 9.58
CA ASN A 232 1.28 20.63 8.81
C ASN A 232 1.73 20.69 7.34
N MET A 233 1.67 21.86 6.72
CA MET A 233 2.20 22.09 5.36
C MET A 233 3.72 21.96 5.33
N LYS A 234 4.43 22.50 6.33
CA LYS A 234 5.88 22.30 6.47
C LYS A 234 6.21 20.81 6.67
N ALA A 235 5.51 20.13 7.57
CA ALA A 235 5.70 18.71 7.83
C ALA A 235 5.50 17.84 6.57
N PHE A 236 4.46 18.14 5.79
CA PHE A 236 4.22 17.51 4.49
C PHE A 236 5.38 17.75 3.53
N GLU A 237 5.85 19.00 3.38
CA GLU A 237 6.93 19.31 2.44
C GLU A 237 8.26 18.66 2.84
N ASP A 238 8.60 18.67 4.14
CA ASP A 238 9.80 18.02 4.67
C ASP A 238 9.76 16.49 4.41
N GLY A 239 8.59 15.85 4.54
CA GLY A 239 8.41 14.43 4.23
C GLY A 239 8.45 14.12 2.72
N PHE A 240 7.87 15.01 1.90
CA PHE A 240 7.88 14.90 0.43
C PHE A 240 9.31 14.98 -0.11
N GLU A 241 10.09 15.97 0.33
CA GLU A 241 11.48 16.14 -0.09
C GLU A 241 12.41 15.03 0.44
N PHE A 242 12.11 14.41 1.58
CA PHE A 242 12.84 13.22 2.07
C PHE A 242 12.78 12.07 1.05
N VAL A 243 11.59 11.64 0.63
CA VAL A 243 11.45 10.52 -0.33
C VAL A 243 11.97 10.92 -1.71
N LYS A 244 11.63 12.12 -2.19
CA LYS A 244 12.10 12.63 -3.49
C LYS A 244 13.62 12.65 -3.62
N SER A 245 14.34 13.04 -2.55
CA SER A 245 15.80 13.04 -2.52
C SER A 245 16.39 11.61 -2.56
N ASN A 246 15.76 10.65 -1.89
CA ASN A 246 16.20 9.26 -1.89
C ASN A 246 15.88 8.52 -3.21
N ILE A 247 14.81 8.88 -3.91
CA ILE A 247 14.53 8.38 -5.27
C ILE A 247 15.56 8.91 -6.28
N GLY A 248 15.92 10.20 -6.19
CA GLY A 248 16.89 10.83 -7.09
C GLY A 248 18.33 10.30 -6.99
N GLY A 249 18.67 9.65 -5.86
CA GLY A 249 19.99 9.05 -5.61
C GLY A 249 20.23 7.68 -6.28
N ILE A 250 19.24 7.13 -6.99
CA ILE A 250 19.33 5.85 -7.71
C ILE A 250 19.49 6.12 -9.21
N ASN A 251 20.68 6.55 -9.63
CA ASN A 251 21.10 6.69 -11.04
C ASN A 251 22.57 6.27 -11.20
#